data_AF-A0A5C7T992-F1
#
_entry.id   AF-A0A5C7T992-F1
#
_cell.length_a   1.000
_cell.length_b   1.000
_cell.length_c   1.000
_cell.angle_alpha   90.00
_cell.angle_beta   90.00
_cell.angle_gamma   90.00
#
_symmetry.space_group_name_H-M   'P 1'
#
loop_
_entity.id
_entity.type
_entity.pdbx_description
1 polymer ?
#
loop_
_entity_poly.entity_id
_entity_poly.type
_entity_poly.pdbx_seq_one_letter_code
_entity_poly.pdbx_strand_id
1 'polypeptide(L)'
;MKIASFDVDAQKGFTPLCPNELPVPGGDAIAPALNQLAERATMRLGSKDAHSPQAAWVAPSHAEMLKPLPLANADLSWVSHCVPGTPGFELLDELPAP
;
A
#
# COMPACT_ATOMS: atom_id res chain seq x y z
N MET A 1 8.40 -12.45 -26.55
CA MET A 1 7.57 -11.42 -25.88
C MET A 1 8.16 -11.19 -24.50
N LYS A 2 8.34 -9.93 -24.06
CA LYS A 2 8.77 -9.63 -22.67
C LYS A 2 7.53 -9.21 -21.89
N ILE A 3 7.19 -9.94 -20.83
CA ILE A 3 6.06 -9.66 -19.94
C ILE A 3 6.63 -9.22 -18.60
N ALA A 4 6.00 -8.24 -17.98
CA ALA A 4 6.30 -7.80 -16.63
C ALA A 4 5.10 -8.06 -15.71
N SER A 5 5.34 -8.61 -14.53
CA SER A 5 4.40 -8.56 -13.40
C SER A 5 4.70 -7.30 -12.60
N PHE A 6 3.67 -6.56 -12.20
CA PHE A 6 3.82 -5.36 -11.39
C PHE A 6 2.94 -5.47 -10.15
N ASP A 7 3.58 -5.68 -9.01
CA ASP A 7 2.91 -5.80 -7.73
C ASP A 7 2.72 -4.39 -7.16
N VAL A 8 1.50 -3.87 -7.28
CA VAL A 8 1.19 -2.50 -6.86
C VAL A 8 0.94 -2.47 -5.35
N ASP A 9 1.83 -1.79 -4.65
CA ASP A 9 1.69 -1.39 -3.24
C ASP A 9 1.24 -2.55 -2.33
N ALA A 10 1.86 -3.72 -2.51
CA ALA A 10 1.62 -4.91 -1.70
C ALA A 10 2.26 -4.76 -0.30
N GLN A 11 1.85 -3.73 0.43
CA GLN A 11 2.36 -3.31 1.73
C GLN A 11 1.42 -3.69 2.87
N LYS A 12 1.98 -3.93 4.06
CA LYS A 12 1.22 -4.26 5.27
C LYS A 12 0.24 -3.15 5.66
N GLY A 13 0.54 -1.89 5.33
CA GLY A 13 -0.31 -0.73 5.57
C GLY A 13 -1.69 -0.80 4.90
N PHE A 14 -1.81 -1.61 3.84
CA PHE A 14 -3.06 -1.86 3.14
C PHE A 14 -3.77 -3.15 3.57
N THR A 15 -3.39 -3.75 4.70
CA THR A 15 -3.97 -5.04 5.13
C THR A 15 -4.37 -5.03 6.60
N PRO A 16 -5.12 -6.04 7.08
CA PRO A 16 -5.49 -6.16 8.49
C PRO A 16 -4.30 -6.25 9.47
N LEU A 17 -3.08 -6.44 8.97
CA LEU A 17 -1.85 -6.42 9.79
C LEU A 17 -1.56 -5.03 10.36
N CYS A 18 -2.06 -3.97 9.74
CA CYS A 18 -1.92 -2.58 10.20
C CYS A 18 -3.31 -1.94 10.38
N PRO A 19 -4.05 -2.28 11.44
CA PRO A 19 -5.46 -1.88 11.61
C PRO A 19 -5.67 -0.38 11.82
N ASN A 20 -4.60 0.37 12.12
CA ASN A 20 -4.63 1.81 12.29
C ASN A 20 -4.28 2.58 11.00
N GLU A 21 -3.94 1.88 9.90
CA GLU A 21 -3.62 2.47 8.59
C GLU A 21 -4.80 2.28 7.60
N LEU A 22 -4.63 1.70 6.41
CA LEU A 22 -5.68 1.53 5.41
C LEU A 22 -6.00 0.06 5.12
N PRO A 23 -6.48 -0.72 6.10
CA PRO A 23 -6.64 -2.17 5.96
C PRO A 23 -7.71 -2.54 4.92
N VAL A 24 -7.28 -3.19 3.83
CA VAL A 24 -8.16 -3.85 2.87
C VAL A 24 -8.37 -5.31 3.30
N PRO A 25 -9.61 -5.77 3.54
CA PRO A 25 -9.87 -7.13 3.99
C PRO A 25 -9.28 -8.20 3.06
N GLY A 26 -8.54 -9.15 3.63
CA GLY A 26 -7.90 -10.25 2.90
C GLY A 26 -6.63 -9.88 2.13
N GLY A 27 -6.19 -8.61 2.19
CA GLY A 27 -4.96 -8.18 1.53
C GLY A 27 -3.71 -8.87 2.06
N ASP A 28 -3.72 -9.35 3.31
CA ASP A 28 -2.62 -10.08 3.94
C ASP A 28 -2.38 -11.48 3.34
N ALA A 29 -3.37 -12.03 2.62
CA ALA A 29 -3.30 -13.39 2.08
C ALA A 29 -2.84 -13.48 0.61
N ILE A 30 -2.54 -12.35 -0.05
CA ILE A 30 -2.30 -12.35 -1.51
C ILE A 30 -0.86 -12.68 -1.91
N ALA A 31 0.11 -12.64 -0.99
CA ALA A 31 1.53 -12.83 -1.31
C ALA A 31 1.83 -14.15 -2.06
N PRO A 32 1.26 -15.31 -1.68
CA PRO A 32 1.46 -16.55 -2.44
C PRO A 32 0.96 -16.46 -3.89
N ALA A 33 -0.18 -15.81 -4.12
CA ALA A 33 -0.74 -15.63 -5.46
C ALA A 33 0.11 -14.68 -6.32
N LEU A 34 0.60 -13.58 -5.73
CA LEU A 34 1.54 -12.66 -6.41
C LEU A 34 2.83 -13.37 -6.82
N ASN A 35 3.39 -14.20 -5.93
CA ASN A 35 4.57 -15.01 -6.22
C ASN A 35 4.31 -15.99 -7.38
N GLN A 36 3.16 -16.66 -7.41
CA GLN A 36 2.79 -17.55 -8.51
C GLN A 36 2.61 -16.81 -9.85
N LEU A 37 2.01 -15.61 -9.82
CA LEU A 37 1.82 -14.80 -11.03
C LEU A 37 3.16 -14.28 -11.58
N ALA A 38 4.09 -13.91 -10.71
CA ALA A 38 5.41 -13.43 -11.11
C ALA A 38 6.21 -14.47 -11.94
N GLU A 39 6.00 -15.77 -11.71
CA GLU A 39 6.63 -16.85 -12.50
C GLU A 39 6.20 -16.85 -13.98
N ARG A 40 5.08 -16.21 -14.32
CA ARG A 40 4.58 -16.10 -15.70
C ARG A 40 5.22 -14.92 -16.45
N ALA A 41 5.98 -14.07 -15.77
CA ALA A 41 6.60 -12.88 -16.32
C ALA A 41 8.12 -13.02 -16.45
N THR A 42 8.71 -12.25 -17.37
CA THR A 42 10.16 -12.15 -17.55
C THR A 42 10.79 -11.14 -16.60
N MET A 43 9.98 -10.20 -16.09
CA MET A 43 10.39 -9.18 -15.13
C MET A 43 9.32 -9.07 -14.04
N ARG A 44 9.74 -8.77 -12.82
CA ARG A 44 8.87 -8.44 -11.70
C ARG A 44 9.24 -7.04 -11.21
N LEU A 45 8.25 -6.17 -11.12
CA LEU A 45 8.37 -4.84 -10.55
C LEU A 45 7.46 -4.76 -9.33
N GLY A 46 7.76 -3.86 -8.42
CA GLY A 46 6.89 -3.52 -7.30
C GLY A 46 6.89 -2.01 -7.07
N SER A 47 5.76 -1.49 -6.61
CA SER A 47 5.67 -0.13 -6.09
C SER A 47 5.43 -0.16 -4.59
N LYS A 48 5.71 0.99 -3.98
CA LYS A 48 5.40 1.25 -2.58
C LYS A 48 4.90 2.68 -2.47
N ASP A 49 3.76 2.84 -1.83
CA ASP A 49 3.39 4.11 -1.24
C ASP A 49 4.37 4.47 -0.13
N ALA A 50 4.73 5.74 -0.07
CA ALA A 50 5.77 6.28 0.81
C ALA A 50 5.41 7.71 1.21
N HIS A 51 4.60 7.84 2.25
CA HIS A 51 4.01 9.13 2.61
C HIS A 51 4.77 9.85 3.72
N SER A 52 4.72 11.18 3.67
CA SER A 52 5.08 12.00 4.82
C SER A 52 3.99 11.87 5.89
N PRO A 53 4.34 11.71 7.18
CA PRO A 53 3.36 11.76 8.27
C PRO A 53 2.74 13.17 8.45
N GLN A 54 3.23 14.17 7.73
CA GLN A 54 2.71 15.55 7.70
C GLN A 54 1.98 15.86 6.38
N ALA A 55 1.59 14.86 5.58
CA ALA A 55 0.87 15.11 4.34
C ALA A 55 -0.44 15.86 4.60
N ALA A 56 -0.75 16.85 3.76
CA ALA A 56 -1.88 17.77 3.98
C ALA A 56 -3.27 17.09 3.93
N TRP A 57 -3.33 15.87 3.41
CA TRP A 57 -4.55 15.06 3.32
C TRP A 57 -4.76 14.12 4.51
N VAL A 58 -3.84 14.09 5.50
CA VAL A 58 -3.93 13.17 6.64
C VAL A 58 -5.16 13.51 7.49
N ALA A 59 -6.06 12.54 7.58
CA ALA A 59 -7.20 12.55 8.49
C ALA A 59 -6.76 12.08 9.90
N PRO A 60 -7.33 12.65 10.97
CA PRO A 60 -6.98 12.28 12.34
C PRO A 60 -7.52 10.90 12.76
N SER A 61 -8.53 10.37 12.06
CA SER A 61 -9.12 9.06 12.36
C SER A 61 -9.82 8.45 11.13
N HIS A 62 -10.08 7.14 11.18
CA HIS A 62 -10.81 6.43 10.13
C HIS A 62 -12.20 7.00 9.86
N ALA A 63 -12.90 7.45 10.92
CA ALA A 63 -14.22 8.06 10.82
C ALA A 63 -14.22 9.40 10.08
N GLU A 64 -13.04 9.99 9.85
CA GLU A 64 -12.86 11.28 9.20
C GLU A 64 -12.19 11.21 7.83
N MET A 65 -12.00 10.01 7.29
CA MET A 65 -11.54 9.79 5.92
C MET A 65 -12.63 10.16 4.90
N LEU A 66 -12.23 10.20 3.62
CA LEU A 66 -13.09 10.44 2.46
C LEU A 66 -13.79 11.80 2.50
N LYS A 67 -13.28 12.75 3.30
CA LYS A 67 -13.73 14.13 3.27
C LYS A 67 -13.07 14.82 2.07
N PRO A 68 -13.81 15.63 1.30
CA PRO A 68 -13.24 16.36 0.19
C PRO A 68 -12.22 17.39 0.68
N LEU A 69 -11.13 17.57 -0.08
CA LEU A 69 -10.06 18.52 0.20
C LEU A 69 -9.97 19.57 -0.91
N PRO A 70 -9.77 20.87 -0.57
CA PRO A 70 -9.59 21.92 -1.57
C PRO A 70 -8.12 22.01 -2.04
N LEU A 71 -7.49 20.86 -2.35
CA LEU A 71 -6.09 20.78 -2.78
C LEU A 71 -6.01 20.41 -4.26
N ALA A 72 -5.03 20.96 -4.97
CA ALA A 72 -4.91 20.76 -6.42
C ALA A 72 -4.60 19.31 -6.82
N ASN A 73 -3.90 18.56 -5.96
CA ASN A 73 -3.40 17.20 -6.24
C ASN A 73 -3.84 16.17 -5.17
N ALA A 74 -4.84 16.50 -4.35
CA ALA A 74 -5.44 15.58 -3.39
C ALA A 74 -6.92 15.95 -3.23
N ASP A 75 -7.80 15.01 -3.54
CA ASP A 75 -9.24 15.21 -3.56
C ASP A 75 -9.92 14.74 -2.26
N LEU A 76 -9.37 13.71 -1.62
CA LEU A 76 -9.92 13.08 -0.42
C LEU A 76 -8.91 12.96 0.73
N SER A 77 -9.41 12.98 1.97
CA SER A 77 -8.62 12.70 3.17
C SER A 77 -8.49 11.20 3.45
N TRP A 78 -7.33 10.82 4.01
CA TRP A 78 -7.01 9.44 4.39
C TRP A 78 -6.25 9.44 5.71
N VAL A 79 -6.40 8.40 6.55
CA VAL A 79 -5.53 8.28 7.73
C VAL A 79 -4.06 8.12 7.31
N SER A 80 -3.13 8.45 8.21
CA SER A 80 -1.71 8.24 7.94
C SER A 80 -1.44 6.75 7.66
N HIS A 81 -0.71 6.45 6.59
CA HIS A 81 -0.40 5.10 6.16
C HIS A 81 0.93 5.07 5.39
N CYS A 82 1.57 3.90 5.34
CA CYS A 82 2.77 3.64 4.53
C CYS A 82 3.88 4.68 4.73
N VAL A 83 4.07 5.16 5.96
CA VAL A 83 5.12 6.13 6.30
C VAL A 83 6.46 5.38 6.38
N PRO A 84 7.52 5.81 5.66
CA PRO A 84 8.81 5.13 5.71
C PRO A 84 9.33 4.93 7.13
N GLY A 85 9.68 3.68 7.45
CA GLY A 85 10.15 3.27 8.79
C GLY A 85 9.06 2.72 9.72
N THR A 86 7.78 2.72 9.32
CA THR A 86 6.71 2.02 10.05
C THR A 86 6.50 0.60 9.53
N PRO A 87 5.88 -0.30 10.33
CA PRO A 87 5.50 -1.63 9.85
C PRO A 87 4.59 -1.59 8.61
N GLY A 88 3.68 -0.61 8.50
CA GLY A 88 2.81 -0.49 7.35
C GLY A 88 3.52 -0.15 6.04
N PHE A 89 4.73 0.44 6.12
CA PHE A 89 5.56 0.67 4.93
C PHE A 89 6.20 -0.62 4.40
N GLU A 90 6.33 -1.68 5.19
CA GLU A 90 6.92 -2.94 4.74
C GLU A 90 6.01 -3.64 3.71
N LEU A 91 6.62 -4.37 2.77
CA LEU A 91 5.87 -5.29 1.91
C LEU A 91 5.29 -6.44 2.73
N LEU A 92 4.28 -7.13 2.20
CA LEU A 92 3.80 -8.38 2.79
C LEU A 92 4.95 -9.38 2.94
N ASP A 93 4.83 -10.21 3.97
CA ASP A 93 5.77 -11.30 4.18
C ASP A 93 5.76 -12.22 2.94
N GLU A 94 6.89 -12.89 2.68
CA GLU A 94 7.13 -13.73 1.48
C GLU A 94 7.30 -12.99 0.14
N LEU A 95 7.10 -11.67 0.09
CA LEU A 95 7.47 -10.88 -1.09
C LEU A 95 8.97 -10.53 -1.09
N PRO A 96 9.60 -10.31 -2.26
CA PRO A 96 10.99 -9.91 -2.33
C PRO A 96 11.25 -8.59 -1.62
N ALA A 97 12.33 -8.51 -0.83
CA ALA A 97 12.77 -7.26 -0.25
C ALA A 97 13.36 -6.32 -1.33
N PRO A 98 13.07 -5.01 -1.29
CA PRO A 98 13.66 -4.01 -2.18
C PRO A 98 15.13 -3.70 -1.86
#